data_AF-E4XYF9-F1
#
_entry.id   AF-E4XYF9-F1
#
_cell.length_a   1.000
_cell.length_b   1.000
_cell.length_c   1.000
_cell.angle_alpha   90.00
_cell.angle_beta   90.00
_cell.angle_gamma   90.00
#
_symmetry.space_group_name_H-M   'P 1'
#
loop_
_entity.id
_entity.type
_entity.pdbx_description
1 polymer ?
#
loop_
_entity_poly.entity_id
_entity_poly.type
_entity_poly.pdbx_seq_one_letter_code
_entity_poly.pdbx_strand_id
1 'polypeptide(L)'
;MISRISCQSVRSFQTSRNLFKRIRSPRTQQNVLNETVNSVPGQAIPGYSVGAKLAAGASACGLGGLVFYGLNLSNENRAVDRASYWPQYIKDRISSTYNYLFQSLFITGAAAYGALRSPMIMGLASRGGILAFVGTLACMIGLQMGVHASPYVADEFNAQKKAFWALHATFIGCMMAPLVAMFGDVVAQAALYTGGLAGGISALGWVAPSKDSFNMMAPLAMGMGLVLVAAMASPFFSPTSPAGGALFSFVLWGGMILSGGLMFFHTQQMLSKAERHPLHHAKAYDPISASMGMYIAMVNMFQRLLFILGANKRK
;
A
#
# COMPACT_ATOMS: atom_id res chain seq x y z
N MET A 1 41.10 23.55 36.16
CA MET A 1 42.01 23.10 35.08
C MET A 1 41.54 21.71 34.65
N ILE A 2 40.75 21.50 33.60
CA ILE A 2 40.78 22.06 32.22
C ILE A 2 42.13 21.79 31.54
N SER A 3 42.26 20.61 30.90
CA SER A 3 43.02 20.36 29.65
C SER A 3 42.90 18.87 29.26
N ARG A 4 42.99 18.54 27.96
CA ARG A 4 43.10 17.19 27.32
C ARG A 4 41.82 16.47 26.78
N ILE A 5 40.91 17.16 26.09
CA ILE A 5 39.89 16.50 25.22
C ILE A 5 40.01 16.90 23.72
N SER A 6 41.05 17.65 23.33
CA SER A 6 41.17 18.21 21.96
C SER A 6 42.11 17.43 21.01
N CYS A 7 42.02 16.09 20.94
CA CYS A 7 42.93 15.31 20.07
C CYS A 7 42.34 14.09 19.33
N GLN A 8 41.02 13.88 19.32
CA GLN A 8 40.38 12.82 18.51
C GLN A 8 39.68 13.31 17.23
N SER A 9 39.30 14.59 17.16
CA SER A 9 38.51 15.16 16.03
C SER A 9 39.25 15.12 14.68
N VAL A 10 40.57 15.35 14.67
CA VAL A 10 41.33 15.59 13.42
C VAL A 10 41.53 14.31 12.57
N ARG A 11 41.55 13.12 13.19
CA ARG A 11 41.82 11.85 12.47
C ARG A 11 40.64 11.32 11.64
N SER A 12 39.38 11.66 11.95
CA SER A 12 38.24 11.15 11.17
C SER A 12 38.10 11.86 9.81
N PHE A 13 38.54 13.12 9.71
CA PHE A 13 38.31 13.95 8.53
C PHE A 13 39.21 13.61 7.33
N GLN A 14 40.38 13.03 7.55
CA GLN A 14 41.26 12.56 6.48
C GLN A 14 40.75 11.25 5.83
N THR A 15 40.14 10.36 6.61
CA THR A 15 39.61 9.07 6.12
C THR A 15 38.49 9.27 5.09
N SER A 16 37.59 10.24 5.30
CA SER A 16 36.50 10.55 4.37
C SER A 16 36.97 11.02 2.99
N ARG A 17 38.11 11.74 2.91
CA ARG A 17 38.66 12.21 1.61
C ARG A 17 39.16 11.06 0.73
N ASN A 18 39.68 9.98 1.32
CA ASN A 18 40.12 8.80 0.58
C ASN A 18 38.95 7.92 0.14
N LEU A 19 37.89 7.85 0.94
CA LEU A 19 36.63 7.18 0.54
C LEU A 19 36.01 7.87 -0.69
N PHE A 20 35.93 9.20 -0.68
CA PHE A 20 35.29 9.97 -1.75
C PHE A 20 36.04 9.89 -3.10
N LYS A 21 37.38 9.77 -3.08
CA LYS A 21 38.17 9.50 -4.30
C LYS A 21 37.92 8.11 -4.90
N ARG A 22 37.57 7.11 -4.09
CA ARG A 22 37.31 5.73 -4.57
C ARG A 22 35.97 5.58 -5.31
N ILE A 23 35.04 6.52 -5.10
CA ILE A 23 33.71 6.54 -5.74
C ILE A 23 33.79 7.08 -7.20
N ARG A 24 34.83 7.84 -7.56
CA ARG A 24 34.94 8.51 -8.87
C ARG A 24 35.57 7.64 -9.98
N SER A 25 35.54 6.31 -9.82
CA SER A 25 36.06 5.33 -10.78
C SER A 25 34.93 4.87 -11.72
N PRO A 26 35.02 5.08 -13.05
CA PRO A 26 33.96 4.66 -13.98
C PRO A 26 33.78 3.14 -14.00
N ARG A 27 34.86 2.37 -13.78
CA ARG A 27 34.79 0.90 -13.62
C ARG A 27 34.00 0.48 -12.37
N THR A 28 34.08 1.25 -11.29
CA THR A 28 33.32 0.96 -10.06
C THR A 28 31.84 1.26 -10.26
N GLN A 29 31.50 2.32 -10.98
CA GLN A 29 30.09 2.64 -11.28
C GLN A 29 29.46 1.62 -12.24
N GLN A 30 30.21 1.13 -13.25
CA GLN A 30 29.75 0.04 -14.10
C GLN A 30 29.53 -1.27 -13.32
N ASN A 31 30.42 -1.61 -12.39
CA ASN A 31 30.24 -2.80 -11.54
C ASN A 31 29.03 -2.66 -10.62
N VAL A 32 28.81 -1.49 -9.99
CA VAL A 32 27.61 -1.26 -9.17
C VAL A 32 26.34 -1.26 -10.01
N LEU A 33 26.35 -0.69 -11.22
CA LEU A 33 25.20 -0.76 -12.12
C LEU A 33 24.89 -2.21 -12.55
N ASN A 34 25.92 -2.98 -12.93
CA ASN A 34 25.78 -4.39 -13.27
C ASN A 34 25.36 -5.24 -12.06
N GLU A 35 25.81 -4.92 -10.84
CA GLU A 35 25.29 -5.53 -9.62
C GLU A 35 23.82 -5.16 -9.40
N THR A 36 23.42 -3.89 -9.51
CA THR A 36 22.00 -3.49 -9.33
C THR A 36 21.04 -4.04 -10.38
N VAL A 37 21.51 -4.30 -11.60
CA VAL A 37 20.72 -4.96 -12.67
C VAL A 37 20.57 -6.46 -12.40
N ASN A 38 21.57 -7.11 -11.78
CA ASN A 38 21.51 -8.53 -11.44
C ASN A 38 20.93 -8.80 -10.04
N SER A 39 20.99 -7.84 -9.12
CA SER A 39 20.49 -7.95 -7.75
C SER A 39 19.02 -7.52 -7.67
N VAL A 40 18.12 -8.43 -8.04
CA VAL A 40 16.78 -8.42 -7.44
C VAL A 40 16.95 -8.90 -5.99
N PRO A 41 16.81 -8.03 -4.96
CA PRO A 41 17.26 -8.38 -3.61
C PRO A 41 16.32 -9.38 -2.93
N GLY A 42 16.66 -10.66 -3.10
CA GLY A 42 16.07 -11.84 -2.45
C GLY A 42 16.93 -13.10 -2.60
N GLN A 43 18.18 -12.96 -3.05
CA GLN A 43 19.12 -14.06 -3.30
C GLN A 43 20.10 -14.22 -2.11
N ALA A 44 19.72 -15.03 -1.12
CA ALA A 44 20.62 -15.41 -0.02
C ALA A 44 20.46 -16.87 0.46
N ILE A 45 19.80 -17.75 -0.32
CA ILE A 45 19.82 -19.20 -0.10
C ILE A 45 19.87 -19.92 -1.45
N PRO A 46 20.80 -20.87 -1.68
CA PRO A 46 20.76 -21.76 -2.84
C PRO A 46 19.46 -22.59 -2.81
N GLY A 47 18.64 -22.49 -3.87
CA GLY A 47 17.33 -23.17 -3.95
C GLY A 47 16.13 -22.25 -3.69
N TYR A 48 16.16 -21.38 -2.66
CA TYR A 48 15.08 -20.39 -2.44
C TYR A 48 14.91 -19.46 -3.63
N SER A 49 16.00 -19.04 -4.27
CA SER A 49 15.96 -18.17 -5.44
C SER A 49 15.31 -18.83 -6.66
N VAL A 50 15.39 -20.16 -6.80
CA VAL A 50 14.72 -20.89 -7.89
C VAL A 50 13.25 -21.10 -7.54
N GLY A 51 12.94 -21.54 -6.32
CA GLY A 51 11.56 -21.69 -5.85
C GLY A 51 10.76 -20.39 -5.86
N ALA A 52 11.37 -19.28 -5.44
CA ALA A 52 10.75 -17.95 -5.47
C ALA A 52 10.59 -17.41 -6.91
N LYS A 53 11.57 -17.61 -7.80
CA LYS A 53 11.43 -17.25 -9.22
C LYS A 53 10.37 -18.10 -9.92
N LEU A 54 10.29 -19.39 -9.62
CA LEU A 54 9.28 -20.30 -10.14
C LEU A 54 7.89 -19.94 -9.60
N ALA A 55 7.74 -19.67 -8.30
CA ALA A 55 6.48 -19.24 -7.70
C ALA A 55 6.03 -17.87 -8.23
N ALA A 56 6.95 -16.92 -8.41
CA ALA A 56 6.65 -15.62 -9.01
C ALA A 56 6.25 -15.76 -10.49
N GLY A 57 6.97 -16.59 -11.25
CA GLY A 57 6.65 -16.91 -12.65
C GLY A 57 5.29 -17.61 -12.78
N ALA A 58 5.03 -18.64 -11.99
CA ALA A 58 3.75 -19.34 -11.93
C ALA A 58 2.60 -18.40 -11.50
N SER A 59 2.85 -17.49 -10.55
CA SER A 59 1.84 -16.49 -10.15
C SER A 59 1.58 -15.47 -11.25
N ALA A 60 2.60 -15.01 -11.96
CA ALA A 60 2.47 -14.10 -13.10
C ALA A 60 1.76 -14.77 -14.28
N CYS A 61 2.12 -16.01 -14.61
CA CYS A 61 1.44 -16.82 -15.63
C CYS A 61 0.00 -17.17 -15.21
N GLY A 62 -0.26 -17.41 -13.93
CA GLY A 62 -1.60 -17.67 -13.39
C GLY A 62 -2.49 -16.42 -13.46
N LEU A 63 -1.98 -15.26 -13.03
CA LEU A 63 -2.68 -13.98 -13.14
C LEU A 63 -2.91 -13.58 -14.61
N GLY A 64 -1.87 -13.67 -15.45
CA GLY A 64 -1.96 -13.42 -16.88
C GLY A 64 -2.91 -14.39 -17.58
N GLY A 65 -2.89 -15.67 -17.17
CA GLY A 65 -3.81 -16.71 -17.62
C GLY A 65 -5.25 -16.47 -17.19
N LEU A 66 -5.50 -15.96 -15.98
CA LEU A 66 -6.83 -15.55 -15.50
C LEU A 66 -7.34 -14.30 -16.24
N VAL A 67 -6.47 -13.31 -16.49
CA VAL A 67 -6.76 -12.14 -17.33
C VAL A 67 -7.11 -12.58 -18.76
N PHE A 68 -6.30 -13.45 -19.36
CA PHE A 68 -6.50 -13.96 -20.73
C PHE A 68 -7.74 -14.86 -20.85
N TYR A 69 -7.92 -15.81 -19.92
CA TYR A 69 -9.10 -16.68 -19.83
C TYR A 69 -10.36 -15.83 -19.74
N GLY A 70 -10.35 -14.82 -18.87
CA GLY A 70 -11.42 -13.84 -18.81
C GLY A 70 -11.62 -13.18 -20.18
N LEU A 71 -10.59 -12.55 -20.76
CA LEU A 71 -10.66 -11.88 -22.06
C LEU A 71 -11.19 -12.76 -23.21
N ASN A 72 -11.03 -14.09 -23.14
CA ASN A 72 -11.34 -14.99 -24.25
C ASN A 72 -12.58 -15.89 -24.07
N LEU A 73 -13.05 -16.17 -22.85
CA LEU A 73 -14.01 -17.28 -22.60
C LEU A 73 -15.31 -16.91 -21.86
N SER A 74 -15.51 -15.66 -21.44
CA SER A 74 -16.77 -15.24 -20.80
C SER A 74 -17.58 -14.29 -21.70
N ASN A 75 -18.68 -14.79 -22.28
CA ASN A 75 -19.66 -14.02 -23.08
C ASN A 75 -20.57 -13.10 -22.24
N GLU A 76 -20.16 -12.74 -21.02
CA GLU A 76 -20.98 -11.93 -20.11
C GLU A 76 -20.53 -10.46 -20.07
N ASN A 77 -21.41 -9.62 -19.53
CA ASN A 77 -21.24 -8.18 -19.54
C ASN A 77 -20.06 -7.71 -18.66
N ARG A 78 -18.88 -7.52 -19.26
CA ARG A 78 -17.63 -7.15 -18.56
C ARG A 78 -17.26 -5.68 -18.76
N ALA A 79 -16.50 -5.12 -17.81
CA ALA A 79 -16.10 -3.73 -17.86
C ALA A 79 -15.12 -3.43 -19.02
N VAL A 80 -14.18 -4.35 -19.31
CA VAL A 80 -13.24 -4.18 -20.44
C VAL A 80 -13.93 -4.12 -21.81
N ASP A 81 -14.98 -4.91 -22.04
CA ASP A 81 -15.68 -4.92 -23.34
C ASP A 81 -16.61 -3.70 -23.47
N ARG A 82 -17.24 -3.27 -22.37
CA ARG A 82 -18.00 -2.02 -22.31
C ARG A 82 -17.12 -0.77 -22.45
N ALA A 83 -15.84 -0.84 -22.06
CA ALA A 83 -14.94 0.32 -22.03
C ALA A 83 -14.75 0.99 -23.40
N SER A 84 -14.84 0.22 -24.49
CA SER A 84 -14.85 0.77 -25.86
C SER A 84 -16.02 1.73 -26.06
N TYR A 85 -17.24 1.29 -25.69
CA TYR A 85 -18.50 1.98 -25.91
C TYR A 85 -18.88 3.01 -24.82
N TRP A 86 -18.13 3.12 -23.73
CA TRP A 86 -18.42 4.09 -22.68
C TRP A 86 -18.29 5.54 -23.18
N PRO A 87 -19.30 6.39 -22.92
CA PRO A 87 -19.20 7.84 -23.05
C PRO A 87 -18.04 8.43 -22.24
N GLN A 88 -17.50 9.56 -22.71
CA GLN A 88 -16.31 10.18 -22.14
C GLN A 88 -16.44 10.48 -20.63
N TYR A 89 -17.60 10.93 -20.17
CA TYR A 89 -17.84 11.22 -18.74
C TYR A 89 -17.63 10.00 -17.81
N ILE A 90 -17.83 8.76 -18.29
CA ILE A 90 -17.56 7.55 -17.49
C ILE A 90 -16.05 7.34 -17.40
N LYS A 91 -15.34 7.48 -18.52
CA LYS A 91 -13.88 7.39 -18.61
C LYS A 91 -13.20 8.44 -17.71
N ASP A 92 -13.74 9.67 -17.69
CA ASP A 92 -13.24 10.76 -16.83
C ASP A 92 -13.48 10.48 -15.33
N ARG A 93 -14.64 9.92 -14.96
CA ARG A 93 -14.93 9.49 -13.57
C ARG A 93 -13.97 8.39 -13.09
N ILE A 94 -13.67 7.42 -13.96
CA ILE A 94 -12.69 6.35 -13.70
C ILE A 94 -11.29 6.93 -13.55
N SER A 95 -10.84 7.72 -14.53
CA SER A 95 -9.53 8.40 -14.52
C SER A 95 -9.35 9.26 -13.26
N SER A 96 -10.34 10.08 -12.91
CA SER A 96 -10.34 10.90 -11.69
C SER A 96 -10.20 10.04 -10.43
N THR A 97 -10.89 8.90 -10.35
CA THR A 97 -10.82 8.01 -9.19
C THR A 97 -9.44 7.37 -9.03
N TYR A 98 -8.82 6.91 -10.12
CA TYR A 98 -7.43 6.43 -10.08
C TYR A 98 -6.43 7.55 -9.78
N ASN A 99 -6.65 8.77 -10.28
CA ASN A 99 -5.81 9.93 -9.97
C ASN A 99 -5.85 10.26 -8.46
N TYR A 100 -7.03 10.26 -7.82
CA TYR A 100 -7.12 10.43 -6.37
C TYR A 100 -6.49 9.26 -5.60
N LEU A 101 -6.58 8.02 -6.09
CA LEU A 101 -5.86 6.87 -5.52
C LEU A 101 -4.34 7.09 -5.53
N PHE A 102 -3.76 7.43 -6.69
CA PHE A 102 -2.32 7.68 -6.81
C PHE A 102 -1.85 8.90 -6.00
N GLN A 103 -2.64 9.99 -5.97
CA GLN A 103 -2.35 11.14 -5.13
C GLN A 103 -2.39 10.78 -3.64
N SER A 104 -3.32 9.92 -3.20
CA SER A 104 -3.38 9.43 -1.81
C SER A 104 -2.09 8.69 -1.43
N LEU A 105 -1.62 7.79 -2.29
CA LEU A 105 -0.38 7.03 -2.10
C LEU A 105 0.84 7.95 -2.08
N PHE A 106 0.90 8.95 -2.97
CA PHE A 106 1.97 9.95 -3.00
C PHE A 106 2.00 10.80 -1.71
N ILE A 107 0.84 11.31 -1.27
CA ILE A 107 0.71 12.06 -0.01
C ILE A 107 1.14 11.19 1.18
N THR A 108 0.72 9.92 1.22
CA THR A 108 1.10 8.97 2.28
C THR A 108 2.62 8.75 2.32
N GLY A 109 3.26 8.55 1.16
CA GLY A 109 4.71 8.39 1.06
C GLY A 109 5.49 9.65 1.45
N ALA A 110 5.03 10.82 0.99
CA ALA A 110 5.62 12.11 1.34
C ALA A 110 5.47 12.43 2.84
N ALA A 111 4.31 12.13 3.42
CA ALA A 111 4.04 12.29 4.85
C ALA A 111 4.91 11.36 5.71
N ALA A 112 5.04 10.08 5.34
CA ALA A 112 5.97 9.16 6.00
C ALA A 112 7.42 9.68 5.94
N TYR A 113 7.87 10.14 4.77
CA TYR A 113 9.21 10.70 4.58
C TYR A 113 9.47 12.01 5.34
N GLY A 114 8.44 12.83 5.53
CA GLY A 114 8.48 14.00 6.42
C GLY A 114 8.54 13.61 7.90
N ALA A 115 7.69 12.67 8.31
CA ALA A 115 7.61 12.15 9.68
C ALA A 115 8.91 11.49 10.16
N LEU A 116 9.63 10.78 9.27
CA LEU A 116 10.97 10.23 9.55
C LEU A 116 11.99 11.29 10.02
N ARG A 117 11.78 12.57 9.68
CA ARG A 117 12.69 13.68 10.01
C ARG A 117 12.16 14.60 11.10
N SER A 118 10.95 14.37 11.59
CA SER A 118 10.35 15.12 12.69
C SER A 118 10.36 14.27 13.96
N PRO A 119 11.23 14.58 14.95
CA PRO A 119 11.28 13.80 16.20
C PRO A 119 9.97 13.87 16.99
N MET A 120 9.19 14.96 16.84
CA MET A 120 7.85 15.09 17.43
C MET A 120 6.86 14.09 16.82
N ILE A 121 6.81 13.99 15.48
CA ILE A 121 5.90 13.06 14.81
C ILE A 121 6.35 11.62 15.04
N MET A 122 7.65 11.34 14.98
CA MET A 122 8.20 10.03 15.29
C MET A 122 7.90 9.60 16.73
N GLY A 123 8.04 10.51 17.71
CA GLY A 123 7.68 10.26 19.10
C GLY A 123 6.19 10.04 19.32
N LEU A 124 5.32 10.72 18.57
CA LEU A 124 3.87 10.50 18.62
C LEU A 124 3.45 9.18 17.95
N ALA A 125 4.03 8.85 16.79
CA ALA A 125 3.72 7.62 16.05
C ALA A 125 4.30 6.37 16.74
N SER A 126 5.42 6.50 17.46
CA SER A 126 6.05 5.41 18.22
C SER A 126 5.49 5.25 19.64
N ARG A 127 4.52 6.08 20.06
CA ARG A 127 3.87 5.93 21.37
C ARG A 127 3.01 4.67 21.40
N GLY A 128 3.50 3.64 22.08
CA GLY A 128 2.75 2.43 22.36
C GLY A 128 1.66 2.62 23.42
N GLY A 129 0.87 1.56 23.63
CA GLY A 129 -0.18 1.50 24.64
C GLY A 129 -1.59 1.60 24.06
N ILE A 130 -2.57 1.04 24.80
CA ILE A 130 -3.97 0.91 24.37
C ILE A 130 -4.59 2.27 24.06
N LEU A 131 -4.31 3.30 24.86
CA LEU A 131 -4.85 4.66 24.64
C LEU A 131 -4.34 5.29 23.33
N ALA A 132 -3.06 5.11 23.00
CA ALA A 132 -2.49 5.60 21.74
C ALA A 132 -3.03 4.82 20.54
N PHE A 133 -3.18 3.50 20.67
CA PHE A 133 -3.82 2.66 19.66
C PHE A 133 -5.29 3.04 19.40
N VAL A 134 -6.11 3.17 20.45
CA VAL A 134 -7.52 3.57 20.30
C VAL A 134 -7.64 5.00 19.77
N GLY A 135 -6.80 5.93 20.26
CA GLY A 135 -6.80 7.32 19.78
C GLY A 135 -6.41 7.45 18.31
N THR A 136 -5.39 6.70 17.85
CA THR A 136 -4.99 6.70 16.44
C THR A 136 -6.02 6.03 15.53
N LEU A 137 -6.63 4.93 15.97
CA LEU A 137 -7.72 4.27 15.26
C LEU A 137 -8.94 5.20 15.13
N ALA A 138 -9.36 5.84 16.22
CA ALA A 138 -10.47 6.78 16.24
C ALA A 138 -10.21 8.02 15.36
N CYS A 139 -8.97 8.55 15.36
CA CYS A 139 -8.58 9.65 14.49
C CYS A 139 -8.64 9.25 13.00
N MET A 140 -8.12 8.07 12.63
CA MET A 140 -8.16 7.56 11.26
C MET A 140 -9.61 7.38 10.78
N ILE A 141 -10.45 6.72 11.58
CA ILE A 141 -11.88 6.52 11.28
C ILE A 141 -12.59 7.87 11.17
N GLY A 142 -12.36 8.81 12.10
CA GLY A 142 -12.96 10.14 12.10
C GLY A 142 -12.60 10.98 10.87
N LEU A 143 -11.34 10.94 10.44
CA LEU A 143 -10.88 11.58 9.21
C LEU A 143 -11.57 10.97 7.97
N GLN A 144 -11.68 9.64 7.90
CA GLN A 144 -12.39 8.96 6.82
C GLN A 144 -13.89 9.27 6.82
N MET A 145 -14.54 9.32 7.98
CA MET A 145 -15.93 9.77 8.12
C MET A 145 -16.09 11.22 7.62
N GLY A 146 -15.15 12.11 7.93
CA GLY A 146 -15.12 13.48 7.41
C GLY A 146 -15.07 13.56 5.88
N VAL A 147 -14.30 12.68 5.22
CA VAL A 147 -14.29 12.58 3.74
C VAL A 147 -15.65 12.16 3.20
N HIS A 148 -16.31 11.17 3.81
CA HIS A 148 -17.59 10.65 3.31
C HIS A 148 -18.78 11.57 3.63
N ALA A 149 -18.76 12.27 4.78
CA ALA A 149 -19.78 13.23 5.18
C ALA A 149 -19.71 14.54 4.37
N SER A 150 -18.50 14.98 3.99
CA SER A 150 -18.34 16.20 3.20
C SER A 150 -18.97 16.04 1.80
N PRO A 151 -19.84 16.96 1.36
CA PRO A 151 -20.46 16.89 0.04
C PRO A 151 -19.39 16.98 -1.07
N TYR A 152 -19.73 16.44 -2.24
CA TYR A 152 -18.96 16.61 -3.46
C TYR A 152 -19.82 17.33 -4.49
N VAL A 153 -19.45 18.56 -4.82
CA VAL A 153 -20.09 19.38 -5.85
C VAL A 153 -19.19 19.36 -7.08
N ALA A 154 -19.76 19.12 -8.28
CA ALA A 154 -18.99 19.23 -9.51
C ALA A 154 -18.54 20.69 -9.71
N ASP A 155 -17.41 20.89 -10.39
CA ASP A 155 -16.89 22.20 -10.82
C ASP A 155 -16.47 23.20 -9.72
N GLU A 156 -16.75 22.93 -8.45
CA GLU A 156 -16.26 23.72 -7.31
C GLU A 156 -14.94 23.22 -6.71
N PHE A 157 -14.18 24.14 -6.11
CA PHE A 157 -13.04 23.78 -5.27
C PHE A 157 -13.53 23.23 -3.91
N ASN A 158 -13.76 21.92 -3.87
CA ASN A 158 -14.23 21.13 -2.72
C ASN A 158 -13.20 21.10 -1.56
N ALA A 159 -12.87 22.27 -0.99
CA ALA A 159 -11.76 22.48 -0.07
C ALA A 159 -11.84 21.58 1.17
N GLN A 160 -13.00 21.55 1.84
CA GLN A 160 -13.24 20.74 3.04
C GLN A 160 -12.99 19.25 2.78
N LYS A 161 -13.58 18.71 1.70
CA LYS A 161 -13.45 17.29 1.36
C LYS A 161 -12.01 16.91 0.98
N LYS A 162 -11.35 17.77 0.20
CA LYS A 162 -9.93 17.60 -0.15
C LYS A 162 -9.02 17.72 1.08
N ALA A 163 -9.35 18.60 2.03
CA ALA A 163 -8.63 18.71 3.29
C ALA A 163 -8.75 17.44 4.14
N PHE A 164 -9.97 16.92 4.39
CA PHE A 164 -10.15 15.66 5.11
C PHE A 164 -9.45 14.49 4.43
N TRP A 165 -9.48 14.44 3.09
CA TRP A 165 -8.83 13.38 2.31
C TRP A 165 -7.29 13.45 2.40
N ALA A 166 -6.71 14.64 2.21
CA ALA A 166 -5.27 14.84 2.33
C ALA A 166 -4.79 14.62 3.77
N LEU A 167 -5.57 15.06 4.77
CA LEU A 167 -5.30 14.80 6.20
C LEU A 167 -5.35 13.30 6.52
N HIS A 168 -6.32 12.56 6.00
CA HIS A 168 -6.41 11.10 6.17
C HIS A 168 -5.17 10.40 5.60
N ALA A 169 -4.79 10.72 4.35
CA ALA A 169 -3.61 10.15 3.71
C ALA A 169 -2.29 10.53 4.43
N THR A 170 -2.20 11.78 4.90
CA THR A 170 -1.05 12.28 5.67
C THR A 170 -0.96 11.59 7.03
N PHE A 171 -2.08 11.44 7.74
CA PHE A 171 -2.14 10.81 9.05
C PHE A 171 -1.67 9.34 8.99
N ILE A 172 -2.16 8.58 8.01
CA ILE A 172 -1.71 7.21 7.75
C ILE A 172 -0.21 7.17 7.47
N GLY A 173 0.32 8.06 6.61
CA GLY A 173 1.75 8.14 6.33
C GLY A 173 2.60 8.42 7.58
N CYS A 174 2.16 9.37 8.42
CA CYS A 174 2.82 9.69 9.69
C CYS A 174 2.80 8.50 10.67
N MET A 175 1.68 7.80 10.82
CA MET A 175 1.56 6.64 11.72
C MET A 175 2.34 5.42 11.20
N MET A 176 2.59 5.33 9.89
CA MET A 176 3.43 4.30 9.29
C MET A 176 4.94 4.61 9.35
N ALA A 177 5.34 5.84 9.70
CA ALA A 177 6.74 6.24 9.72
C ALA A 177 7.65 5.38 10.63
N PRO A 178 7.23 4.92 11.84
CA PRO A 178 8.04 4.00 12.64
C PRO A 178 8.27 2.64 11.94
N LEU A 179 7.25 2.11 11.26
CA LEU A 179 7.39 0.88 10.47
C LEU A 179 8.38 1.07 9.31
N VAL A 180 8.26 2.19 8.60
CA VAL A 180 9.20 2.56 7.51
C VAL A 180 10.64 2.68 8.05
N ALA A 181 10.84 3.29 9.22
CA ALA A 181 12.14 3.37 9.87
C ALA A 181 12.71 1.99 10.24
N MET A 182 11.86 1.06 10.70
CA MET A 182 12.27 -0.30 11.10
C MET A 182 12.63 -1.23 9.92
N PHE A 183 12.11 -0.97 8.72
CA PHE A 183 12.30 -1.82 7.53
C PHE A 183 13.24 -1.24 6.47
N GLY A 184 13.56 0.06 6.54
CA GLY A 184 14.66 0.67 5.78
C GLY A 184 14.58 0.46 4.27
N ASP A 185 15.55 -0.26 3.71
CA ASP A 185 15.69 -0.48 2.26
C ASP A 185 14.60 -1.40 1.66
N VAL A 186 13.97 -2.26 2.48
CA VAL A 186 12.85 -3.13 2.08
C VAL A 186 11.63 -2.32 1.63
N VAL A 187 11.49 -1.09 2.11
CA VAL A 187 10.30 -0.26 1.95
C VAL A 187 9.98 0.01 0.48
N ALA A 188 10.99 0.34 -0.32
CA ALA A 188 10.82 0.56 -1.76
C ALA A 188 10.41 -0.73 -2.49
N GLN A 189 10.98 -1.87 -2.11
CA GLN A 189 10.64 -3.18 -2.68
C GLN A 189 9.18 -3.56 -2.37
N ALA A 190 8.75 -3.41 -1.12
CA ALA A 190 7.39 -3.67 -0.68
C ALA A 190 6.37 -2.76 -1.39
N ALA A 191 6.71 -1.48 -1.61
CA ALA A 191 5.86 -0.55 -2.34
C ALA A 191 5.68 -0.97 -3.80
N LEU A 192 6.77 -1.32 -4.50
CA LEU A 192 6.73 -1.80 -5.88
C LEU A 192 5.93 -3.09 -6.03
N TYR A 193 6.18 -4.08 -5.17
CA TYR A 193 5.45 -5.35 -5.21
C TYR A 193 3.97 -5.17 -4.87
N THR A 194 3.62 -4.28 -3.92
CA THR A 194 2.22 -3.95 -3.63
C THR A 194 1.55 -3.23 -4.79
N GLY A 195 2.25 -2.32 -5.47
CA GLY A 195 1.77 -1.69 -6.69
C GLY A 195 1.48 -2.70 -7.80
N GLY A 196 2.39 -3.66 -8.01
CA GLY A 196 2.21 -4.76 -8.96
C GLY A 196 1.02 -5.68 -8.61
N LEU A 197 0.91 -6.10 -7.34
CA LEU A 197 -0.21 -6.92 -6.86
C LEU A 197 -1.54 -6.18 -6.99
N ALA A 198 -1.63 -4.94 -6.50
CA ALA A 198 -2.85 -4.13 -6.58
C ALA A 198 -3.24 -3.83 -8.04
N GLY A 199 -2.27 -3.54 -8.90
CA GLY A 199 -2.48 -3.34 -10.34
C GLY A 199 -3.00 -4.60 -11.03
N GLY A 200 -2.38 -5.77 -10.78
CA GLY A 200 -2.82 -7.05 -11.34
C GLY A 200 -4.22 -7.47 -10.85
N ILE A 201 -4.51 -7.27 -9.57
CA ILE A 201 -5.84 -7.51 -8.99
C ILE A 201 -6.88 -6.54 -9.55
N SER A 202 -6.51 -5.26 -9.76
CA SER A 202 -7.40 -4.29 -10.39
C SER A 202 -7.66 -4.67 -11.86
N ALA A 203 -6.66 -5.13 -12.61
CA ALA A 203 -6.84 -5.65 -13.97
C ALA A 203 -7.81 -6.85 -14.02
N LEU A 204 -7.71 -7.79 -13.07
CA LEU A 204 -8.73 -8.84 -12.89
C LEU A 204 -10.12 -8.24 -12.60
N GLY A 205 -10.20 -7.15 -11.86
CA GLY A 205 -11.44 -6.39 -11.61
C GLY A 205 -12.05 -5.71 -12.84
N TRP A 206 -11.26 -5.42 -13.89
CA TRP A 206 -11.78 -4.94 -15.19
C TRP A 206 -12.26 -6.07 -16.09
N VAL A 207 -11.63 -7.24 -15.95
CA VAL A 207 -11.90 -8.44 -16.75
C VAL A 207 -13.07 -9.24 -16.17
N ALA A 208 -13.26 -9.32 -14.85
CA ALA A 208 -14.29 -10.15 -14.26
C ALA A 208 -15.73 -9.62 -14.48
N PRO A 209 -16.75 -10.49 -14.60
CA PRO A 209 -18.15 -10.09 -14.77
C PRO A 209 -18.70 -9.41 -13.51
N SER A 210 -19.40 -8.29 -13.70
CA SER A 210 -19.73 -7.35 -12.62
C SER A 210 -21.06 -7.61 -11.88
N LYS A 211 -21.71 -8.76 -12.12
CA LYS A 211 -23.08 -9.05 -11.65
C LYS A 211 -23.17 -9.45 -10.17
N ASP A 212 -22.18 -10.16 -9.63
CA ASP A 212 -22.27 -10.80 -8.31
C ASP A 212 -21.41 -10.15 -7.20
N SER A 213 -20.64 -9.11 -7.55
CA SER A 213 -19.64 -8.51 -6.63
C SER A 213 -20.24 -7.98 -5.33
N PHE A 214 -21.49 -7.49 -5.33
CA PHE A 214 -22.16 -6.98 -4.14
C PHE A 214 -22.32 -8.03 -3.03
N ASN A 215 -22.61 -9.29 -3.39
CA ASN A 215 -22.78 -10.38 -2.41
C ASN A 215 -21.45 -10.75 -1.71
N MET A 216 -20.32 -10.47 -2.36
CA MET A 216 -18.99 -10.71 -1.78
C MET A 216 -18.62 -9.69 -0.69
N MET A 217 -19.31 -8.55 -0.60
CA MET A 217 -18.96 -7.49 0.36
C MET A 217 -19.10 -7.96 1.82
N ALA A 218 -20.17 -8.68 2.16
CA ALA A 218 -20.43 -9.09 3.53
C ALA A 218 -19.43 -10.15 4.05
N PRO A 219 -19.14 -11.26 3.34
CA PRO A 219 -18.08 -12.20 3.73
C PRO A 219 -16.70 -11.55 3.90
N LEU A 220 -16.37 -10.62 2.99
CA LEU A 220 -15.09 -9.93 2.94
C LEU A 220 -14.93 -8.92 4.09
N ALA A 221 -16.00 -8.19 4.41
CA ALA A 221 -16.05 -7.31 5.59
C ALA A 221 -15.99 -8.10 6.90
N MET A 222 -16.68 -9.24 7.01
CA MET A 222 -16.58 -10.14 8.17
C MET A 222 -15.15 -10.66 8.36
N GLY A 223 -14.50 -11.11 7.27
CA GLY A 223 -13.11 -11.55 7.32
C GLY A 223 -12.14 -10.44 7.77
N MET A 224 -12.32 -9.22 7.27
CA MET A 224 -11.53 -8.07 7.71
C MET A 224 -11.80 -7.68 9.16
N GLY A 225 -13.03 -7.80 9.64
CA GLY A 225 -13.37 -7.66 11.05
C GLY A 225 -12.64 -8.69 11.92
N LEU A 226 -12.61 -9.96 11.49
CA LEU A 226 -11.87 -11.03 12.19
C LEU A 226 -10.35 -10.76 12.22
N VAL A 227 -9.76 -10.27 11.12
CA VAL A 227 -8.35 -9.85 11.08
C VAL A 227 -8.10 -8.64 11.99
N LEU A 228 -9.02 -7.69 12.08
CA LEU A 228 -8.92 -6.56 13.01
C LEU A 228 -8.95 -7.03 14.47
N VAL A 229 -9.88 -7.92 14.83
CA VAL A 229 -9.94 -8.51 16.18
C VAL A 229 -8.67 -9.30 16.50
N ALA A 230 -8.15 -10.09 15.56
CA ALA A 230 -6.89 -10.81 15.73
C ALA A 230 -5.68 -9.87 15.87
N ALA A 231 -5.67 -8.74 15.15
CA ALA A 231 -4.65 -7.70 15.30
C ALA A 231 -4.74 -6.97 16.66
N MET A 232 -5.95 -6.72 17.16
CA MET A 232 -6.19 -6.19 18.51
C MET A 232 -5.80 -7.18 19.61
N ALA A 233 -5.96 -8.49 19.37
CA ALA A 233 -5.53 -9.54 20.28
C ALA A 233 -4.00 -9.73 20.31
N SER A 234 -3.31 -9.46 19.19
CA SER A 234 -1.89 -9.77 19.02
C SER A 234 -0.95 -9.22 20.12
N PRO A 235 -1.10 -7.99 20.65
CA PRO A 235 -0.27 -7.47 21.74
C PRO A 235 -0.39 -8.23 23.07
N PHE A 236 -1.45 -9.02 23.27
CA PHE A 236 -1.67 -9.81 24.49
C PHE A 236 -0.99 -11.19 24.45
N PHE A 237 -0.44 -11.61 23.30
CA PHE A 237 0.26 -12.88 23.14
C PHE A 237 1.75 -12.65 22.88
N SER A 238 2.61 -13.47 23.46
CA SER A 238 4.04 -13.45 23.11
C SER A 238 4.24 -13.86 21.65
N PRO A 239 4.97 -13.09 20.82
CA PRO A 239 5.29 -13.46 19.44
C PRO A 239 6.04 -14.79 19.29
N THR A 240 6.69 -15.27 20.35
CA THR A 240 7.41 -16.56 20.37
C THR A 240 6.53 -17.75 20.78
N SER A 241 5.31 -17.50 21.26
CA SER A 241 4.37 -18.58 21.60
C SER A 241 3.73 -19.17 20.32
N PRO A 242 3.38 -20.48 20.30
CA PRO A 242 2.69 -21.07 19.15
C PRO A 242 1.39 -20.33 18.78
N ALA A 243 0.62 -19.89 19.79
CA ALA A 243 -0.59 -19.10 19.61
C ALA A 243 -0.30 -17.70 19.01
N GLY A 244 0.72 -17.00 19.51
CA GLY A 244 1.14 -15.69 18.99
C GLY A 244 1.68 -15.78 17.56
N GLY A 245 2.47 -16.81 17.24
CA GLY A 245 2.96 -17.09 15.89
C GLY A 245 1.83 -17.42 14.90
N ALA A 246 0.82 -18.18 15.34
CA ALA A 246 -0.37 -18.48 14.55
C ALA A 246 -1.22 -17.22 14.31
N LEU A 247 -1.49 -16.41 15.35
CA LEU A 247 -2.22 -15.15 15.24
C LEU A 247 -1.51 -14.16 14.31
N PHE A 248 -0.20 -13.97 14.47
CA PHE A 248 0.60 -13.10 13.61
C PHE A 248 0.56 -13.56 12.14
N SER A 249 0.70 -14.87 11.90
CA SER A 249 0.59 -15.46 10.56
C SER A 249 -0.80 -15.26 9.95
N PHE A 250 -1.88 -15.40 10.74
CA PHE A 250 -3.24 -15.14 10.31
C PHE A 250 -3.49 -13.67 9.96
N VAL A 251 -3.04 -12.73 10.81
CA VAL A 251 -3.16 -11.29 10.59
C VAL A 251 -2.39 -10.83 9.34
N LEU A 252 -1.21 -11.41 9.10
CA LEU A 252 -0.41 -11.15 7.89
C LEU A 252 -1.04 -11.79 6.64
N TRP A 253 -1.13 -13.12 6.57
CA TRP A 253 -1.52 -13.83 5.35
C TRP A 253 -3.02 -13.76 5.07
N GLY A 254 -3.86 -13.97 6.09
CA GLY A 254 -5.31 -13.80 5.97
C GLY A 254 -5.66 -12.34 5.63
N GLY A 255 -5.05 -11.39 6.33
CA GLY A 255 -5.21 -9.97 6.03
C GLY A 255 -4.70 -9.53 4.66
N MET A 256 -3.63 -10.14 4.13
CA MET A 256 -3.16 -9.93 2.76
C MET A 256 -4.22 -10.38 1.74
N ILE A 257 -4.72 -11.61 1.88
CA ILE A 257 -5.72 -12.19 0.97
C ILE A 257 -7.01 -11.38 0.99
N LEU A 258 -7.50 -11.02 2.17
CA LEU A 258 -8.71 -10.19 2.34
C LEU A 258 -8.53 -8.78 1.78
N SER A 259 -7.34 -8.18 1.92
CA SER A 259 -7.04 -6.87 1.33
C SER A 259 -6.96 -6.94 -0.21
N GLY A 260 -6.44 -8.04 -0.76
CA GLY A 260 -6.51 -8.31 -2.20
C GLY A 260 -7.95 -8.47 -2.68
N GLY A 261 -8.78 -9.23 -1.96
CA GLY A 261 -10.21 -9.34 -2.22
C GLY A 261 -10.93 -8.00 -2.17
N LEU A 262 -10.59 -7.12 -1.21
CA LEU A 262 -11.12 -5.76 -1.13
C LEU A 262 -10.67 -4.90 -2.32
N MET A 263 -9.43 -5.01 -2.77
CA MET A 263 -8.95 -4.30 -3.96
C MET A 263 -9.75 -4.69 -5.21
N PHE A 264 -10.03 -5.99 -5.38
CA PHE A 264 -10.88 -6.50 -6.46
C PHE A 264 -12.33 -5.98 -6.34
N PHE A 265 -12.93 -6.14 -5.16
CA PHE A 265 -14.31 -5.70 -4.89
C PHE A 265 -14.47 -4.19 -5.09
N HIS A 266 -13.55 -3.36 -4.57
CA HIS A 266 -13.61 -1.92 -4.74
C HIS A 266 -13.34 -1.49 -6.19
N THR A 267 -12.52 -2.20 -6.96
CA THR A 267 -12.39 -1.96 -8.42
C THR A 267 -13.74 -2.19 -9.12
N GLN A 268 -14.39 -3.33 -8.88
CA GLN A 268 -15.72 -3.65 -9.43
C GLN A 268 -16.80 -2.66 -8.99
N GLN A 269 -16.81 -2.28 -7.70
CA GLN A 269 -17.73 -1.30 -7.14
C GLN A 269 -17.51 0.10 -7.73
N MET A 270 -16.26 0.51 -7.94
CA MET A 270 -15.87 1.77 -8.57
C MET A 270 -16.42 1.84 -9.99
N LEU A 271 -16.12 0.82 -10.82
CA LEU A 271 -16.61 0.70 -12.20
C LEU A 271 -18.14 0.75 -12.27
N SER A 272 -18.81 -0.14 -11.53
CA SER A 272 -20.28 -0.21 -11.44
C SER A 272 -20.90 1.13 -11.00
N LYS A 273 -20.28 1.85 -10.07
CA LYS A 273 -20.72 3.18 -9.63
C LYS A 273 -20.49 4.25 -10.70
N ALA A 274 -19.38 4.23 -11.44
CA ALA A 274 -19.13 5.21 -12.50
C ALA A 274 -20.11 5.06 -13.67
N GLU A 275 -20.49 3.83 -13.99
CA GLU A 275 -21.47 3.49 -15.03
C GLU A 275 -22.91 3.82 -14.62
N ARG A 276 -23.35 3.38 -13.43
CA ARG A 276 -24.75 3.50 -12.99
C ARG A 276 -25.13 4.90 -12.50
N HIS A 277 -24.16 5.76 -12.20
CA HIS A 277 -24.44 7.11 -11.71
C HIS A 277 -24.94 8.00 -12.86
N PRO A 278 -26.15 8.60 -12.79
CA PRO A 278 -26.70 9.37 -13.91
C PRO A 278 -25.84 10.57 -14.31
N LEU A 279 -26.06 11.10 -15.52
CA LEU A 279 -25.49 12.38 -15.94
C LEU A 279 -26.06 13.54 -15.12
N HIS A 280 -27.39 13.64 -15.06
CA HIS A 280 -28.12 14.66 -14.31
C HIS A 280 -28.68 14.07 -13.02
N HIS A 281 -27.80 13.83 -12.04
CA HIS A 281 -28.20 13.40 -10.71
C HIS A 281 -28.00 14.53 -9.70
N ALA A 282 -28.91 14.67 -8.73
CA ALA A 282 -28.86 15.73 -7.71
C ALA A 282 -27.58 15.72 -6.85
N LYS A 283 -26.88 14.57 -6.79
CA LYS A 283 -25.54 14.43 -6.22
C LYS A 283 -24.55 14.09 -7.31
N ALA A 284 -23.46 14.84 -7.44
CA ALA A 284 -22.39 14.55 -8.38
C ALA A 284 -21.66 13.22 -8.05
N TYR A 285 -21.02 12.62 -9.06
CA TYR A 285 -20.16 11.46 -8.83
C TYR A 285 -18.95 11.86 -7.99
N ASP A 286 -18.73 11.17 -6.88
CA ASP A 286 -17.64 11.44 -5.94
C ASP A 286 -16.46 10.46 -6.14
N PRO A 287 -15.39 10.87 -6.86
CA PRO A 287 -14.21 10.05 -7.12
C PRO A 287 -13.33 9.89 -5.87
N ILE A 288 -13.35 10.86 -4.94
CA ILE A 288 -12.54 10.82 -3.72
C ILE A 288 -13.03 9.67 -2.84
N SER A 289 -14.34 9.63 -2.52
CA SER A 289 -14.91 8.52 -1.75
C SER A 289 -14.84 7.17 -2.48
N ALA A 290 -14.89 7.16 -3.83
CA ALA A 290 -14.74 5.93 -4.61
C ALA A 290 -13.30 5.38 -4.57
N SER A 291 -12.29 6.26 -4.50
CA SER A 291 -10.88 5.84 -4.41
C SER A 291 -10.48 5.29 -3.04
N MET A 292 -11.16 5.72 -1.97
CA MET A 292 -10.77 5.46 -0.57
C MET A 292 -10.68 3.96 -0.23
N GLY A 293 -11.61 3.13 -0.72
CA GLY A 293 -11.58 1.68 -0.48
C GLY A 293 -10.37 0.99 -1.10
N MET A 294 -10.03 1.35 -2.35
CA MET A 294 -8.82 0.86 -3.02
C MET A 294 -7.54 1.34 -2.31
N TYR A 295 -7.52 2.60 -1.88
CA TYR A 295 -6.39 3.17 -1.13
C TYR A 295 -6.13 2.41 0.18
N ILE A 296 -7.17 2.17 0.98
CA ILE A 296 -7.05 1.42 2.25
C ILE A 296 -6.63 -0.03 1.99
N ALA A 297 -7.16 -0.68 0.96
CA ALA A 297 -6.74 -2.02 0.56
C ALA A 297 -5.24 -2.07 0.18
N MET A 298 -4.75 -1.07 -0.58
CA MET A 298 -3.33 -0.97 -0.94
C MET A 298 -2.43 -0.71 0.27
N VAL A 299 -2.79 0.21 1.17
CA VAL A 299 -2.06 0.44 2.43
C VAL A 299 -2.02 -0.83 3.30
N ASN A 300 -3.14 -1.57 3.35
CA ASN A 300 -3.25 -2.82 4.09
C ASN A 300 -2.40 -3.96 3.51
N MET A 301 -2.30 -4.08 2.18
CA MET A 301 -1.37 -5.01 1.55
C MET A 301 0.08 -4.59 1.81
N PHE A 302 0.41 -3.31 1.63
CA PHE A 302 1.76 -2.78 1.78
C PHE A 302 2.34 -3.03 3.18
N GLN A 303 1.61 -2.68 4.24
CA GLN A 303 2.11 -2.89 5.61
C GLN A 303 2.40 -4.38 5.90
N ARG A 304 1.59 -5.29 5.36
CA ARG A 304 1.76 -6.74 5.56
C ARG A 304 2.93 -7.28 4.74
N LEU A 305 3.10 -6.78 3.51
CA LEU A 305 4.22 -7.13 2.66
C LEU A 305 5.56 -6.60 3.21
N LEU A 306 5.57 -5.43 3.86
CA LEU A 306 6.72 -4.96 4.66
C LEU A 306 7.12 -5.99 5.73
N PHE A 307 6.17 -6.47 6.53
CA PHE A 307 6.45 -7.48 7.56
C PHE A 307 6.95 -8.80 6.96
N ILE A 308 6.35 -9.29 5.87
CA ILE A 308 6.74 -10.54 5.20
C ILE A 308 8.17 -10.44 4.64
N LEU A 309 8.50 -9.37 3.91
CA LEU A 309 9.83 -9.16 3.34
C LEU A 309 10.87 -8.85 4.43
N GLY A 310 10.50 -8.07 5.45
CA GLY A 310 11.36 -7.73 6.58
C GLY A 310 11.66 -8.91 7.49
N ALA A 311 10.74 -9.86 7.65
CA ALA A 311 10.98 -11.13 8.35
C ALA A 311 11.96 -12.03 7.57
N ASN A 312 11.91 -12.01 6.23
CA ASN A 312 12.83 -12.78 5.40
C ASN A 312 14.25 -12.19 5.33
N LYS A 313 14.44 -10.86 5.46
CA LYS A 313 15.80 -10.25 5.51
C LYS A 313 16.53 -10.43 6.86
N ARG A 314 15.85 -10.90 7.91
CA ARG A 314 16.43 -11.10 9.26
C ARG A 314 16.81 -12.56 9.54
N LYS A 315 16.69 -13.45 8.55
CA LYS A 315 17.11 -14.84 8.56
C LYS A 315 18.31 -15.02 7.63
#